data_AF-A0A016QKQ9-F1
#
_entry.id   AF-A0A016QKQ9-F1
#
_cell.length_a   1.000
_cell.length_b   1.000
_cell.length_c   1.000
_cell.angle_alpha   90.00
_cell.angle_beta   90.00
_cell.angle_gamma   90.00
#
_symmetry.space_group_name_H-M   'P 1'
#
loop_
_entity.id
_entity.type
_entity.pdbx_description
1 polymer ?
#
loop_
_entity_poly.entity_id
_entity_poly.type
_entity_poly.pdbx_seq_one_letter_code
_entity_poly.pdbx_strand_id
1 'polypeptide(L)'
;MNRLLPLLILTLCATAHADPNAPLIFQLQPTQYHAYRNDPPPPLTLTLTLQNPTAQAVPLKCLAVGAPVLKRFTAYQNGQAVNRLEQLGQLAPVGNAPTCREVGEVLAVPARTTSTYTRALGPQKVGAQVEYVAGWNVSLRPGFGWLQRASASALVVPEDRPIPTPHPRAYQDALDASHAEWQTRTSRDVPADQRLSFRLADQVSRQAFLAELKKRGLDAGKIDIEVAPPVRLPTRPGFAHAAQVVVLPTNKGYTFALKVTNRTGGPLKVYQAVCEPLALERVSGGLRVWQVGNGPCPAMAPAALLLQPGQSTTREARWDGTNSVGQRVPTGQYRVRMGLGQFVGEAVFTVK
;
A
#
# COMPACT_ATOMS: atom_id res chain seq x y z
N MET A 1 -1.15 -12.86 61.69
CA MET A 1 -1.83 -13.67 60.64
C MET A 1 -2.94 -12.84 60.02
N ASN A 2 -2.95 -12.84 58.69
CA ASN A 2 -3.96 -12.41 57.73
C ASN A 2 -4.41 -10.95 57.67
N ARG A 3 -3.85 -10.29 56.66
CA ARG A 3 -4.14 -8.97 56.12
C ARG A 3 -5.45 -8.99 55.32
N LEU A 4 -6.24 -7.93 55.50
CA LEU A 4 -7.27 -7.45 54.60
C LEU A 4 -6.65 -6.95 53.28
N LEU A 5 -7.24 -7.35 52.16
CA LEU A 5 -7.03 -6.75 50.84
C LEU A 5 -8.38 -6.80 50.09
N PRO A 6 -9.00 -5.65 49.74
CA PRO A 6 -10.13 -5.65 48.84
C PRO A 6 -9.64 -5.68 47.39
N LEU A 7 -10.28 -6.52 46.58
CA LEU A 7 -10.12 -6.54 45.12
C LEU A 7 -10.44 -5.15 44.55
N LEU A 8 -9.44 -4.51 43.96
CA LEU A 8 -9.61 -3.39 43.04
C LEU A 8 -10.15 -3.95 41.71
N ILE A 9 -11.46 -3.83 41.49
CA ILE A 9 -12.04 -3.97 40.15
C ILE A 9 -11.76 -2.64 39.42
N LEU A 10 -10.68 -2.61 38.65
CA LEU A 10 -10.43 -1.58 37.65
C LEU A 10 -11.45 -1.76 36.52
N THR A 11 -12.60 -1.13 36.64
CA THR A 11 -13.46 -0.82 35.48
C THR A 11 -12.69 0.13 34.57
N LEU A 12 -12.07 -0.43 33.53
CA LEU A 12 -11.66 0.28 32.33
C LEU A 12 -12.93 0.87 31.69
N CYS A 13 -13.29 2.10 32.06
CA CYS A 13 -14.20 2.91 31.27
C CYS A 13 -13.49 3.21 29.94
N ALA A 14 -13.76 2.38 28.92
CA ALA A 14 -13.58 2.78 27.55
C ALA A 14 -14.45 4.02 27.32
N THR A 15 -13.84 5.21 27.29
CA THR A 15 -14.50 6.40 26.77
C THR A 15 -14.64 6.21 25.26
N ALA A 16 -15.66 5.45 24.87
CA ALA A 16 -16.22 5.54 23.53
C ALA A 16 -16.58 7.00 23.33
N HIS A 17 -15.75 7.74 22.60
CA HIS A 17 -16.06 9.09 22.19
C HIS A 17 -17.31 8.94 21.32
N ALA A 18 -18.46 9.33 21.86
CA ALA A 18 -19.71 9.30 21.12
C ALA A 18 -19.49 10.09 19.82
N ASP A 19 -19.88 9.50 18.68
CA ASP A 19 -19.80 10.15 17.38
C ASP A 19 -20.42 11.56 17.50
N PRO A 20 -19.70 12.63 17.10
CA PRO A 20 -20.15 14.01 17.28
C PRO A 20 -21.49 14.31 16.59
N ASN A 21 -21.88 13.49 15.61
CA ASN A 21 -23.13 13.63 14.87
C ASN A 21 -24.24 12.74 15.41
N ALA A 22 -23.98 11.80 16.33
CA ALA A 22 -24.98 10.84 16.79
C ALA A 22 -26.17 11.52 17.48
N PRO A 23 -27.41 11.19 17.07
CA PRO A 23 -27.78 9.97 16.31
C PRO A 23 -27.91 10.15 14.79
N LEU A 24 -27.57 11.31 14.25
CA LEU A 24 -27.68 11.60 12.81
C LEU A 24 -26.51 11.02 12.04
N ILE A 25 -26.78 10.56 10.82
CA ILE A 25 -25.76 10.10 9.87
C ILE A 25 -25.56 11.20 8.83
N PHE A 26 -24.31 11.61 8.61
CA PHE A 26 -23.95 12.70 7.70
C PHE A 26 -22.86 12.24 6.76
N GLN A 27 -23.17 12.08 5.47
CA GLN A 27 -22.29 11.42 4.50
C GLN A 27 -22.22 12.16 3.18
N LEU A 28 -21.03 12.24 2.59
CA LEU A 28 -20.77 12.90 1.31
C LEU A 28 -20.36 11.85 0.29
N GLN A 29 -21.04 11.83 -0.86
CA GLN A 29 -20.86 10.85 -1.91
C GLN A 29 -20.53 11.52 -3.25
N PRO A 30 -19.71 10.88 -4.11
CA PRO A 30 -18.93 9.68 -3.80
C PRO A 30 -17.83 10.00 -2.77
N THR A 31 -17.49 9.03 -1.90
CA THR A 31 -16.42 9.21 -0.90
C THR A 31 -15.04 9.31 -1.55
N GLN A 32 -14.88 8.69 -2.72
CA GLN A 32 -13.70 8.76 -3.57
C GLN A 32 -14.13 8.98 -5.01
N TYR A 33 -13.46 9.92 -5.67
CA TYR A 33 -13.59 10.19 -7.09
C TYR A 33 -12.21 10.07 -7.72
N HIS A 34 -12.08 9.19 -8.71
CA HIS A 34 -10.84 8.98 -9.45
C HIS A 34 -11.14 9.08 -10.95
N ALA A 35 -10.38 9.93 -11.65
CA ALA A 35 -10.51 10.11 -13.08
C ALA A 35 -9.13 10.23 -13.75
N TYR A 36 -9.07 9.85 -15.02
CA TYR A 36 -7.89 9.94 -15.88
C TYR A 36 -7.97 11.15 -16.81
N ARG A 37 -6.84 11.57 -17.39
CA ARG A 37 -6.75 12.75 -18.27
C ARG A 37 -7.71 12.70 -19.46
N ASN A 38 -7.87 11.53 -20.07
CA ASN A 38 -8.71 11.31 -21.24
C ASN A 38 -10.11 10.82 -20.90
N ASP A 39 -10.47 10.73 -19.61
CA ASP A 39 -11.86 10.48 -19.25
C ASP A 39 -12.70 11.65 -19.78
N PRO A 40 -13.86 11.38 -20.44
CA PRO A 40 -14.77 12.46 -20.80
C PRO A 40 -15.07 13.22 -19.52
N PRO A 41 -14.80 14.54 -19.42
CA PRO A 41 -14.67 15.25 -18.15
C PRO A 41 -15.89 14.99 -17.30
N PRO A 42 -15.83 14.08 -16.31
CA PRO A 42 -17.04 13.73 -15.61
C PRO A 42 -17.32 14.91 -14.70
N PRO A 43 -18.46 15.59 -14.83
CA PRO A 43 -18.81 16.62 -13.88
C PRO A 43 -18.90 15.94 -12.50
N LEU A 44 -18.02 16.31 -11.58
CA LEU A 44 -18.10 15.80 -10.22
C LEU A 44 -19.31 16.47 -9.55
N THR A 45 -20.33 15.69 -9.24
CA THR A 45 -21.45 16.14 -8.40
C THR A 45 -21.31 15.46 -7.05
N LEU A 46 -21.18 16.28 -6.01
CA LEU A 46 -21.18 15.77 -4.64
C LEU A 46 -22.60 15.77 -4.08
N THR A 47 -22.96 14.67 -3.44
CA THR A 47 -24.26 14.47 -2.80
C THR A 47 -24.04 14.28 -1.31
N LEU A 48 -24.58 15.18 -0.51
CA LEU A 48 -24.58 15.10 0.94
C LEU A 48 -25.91 14.54 1.42
N THR A 49 -25.85 13.51 2.23
CA THR A 49 -27.00 12.86 2.83
C THR A 49 -27.00 13.11 4.34
N LEU A 50 -28.11 13.62 4.85
CA LEU A 50 -28.42 13.73 6.27
C LEU A 50 -29.55 12.75 6.59
N GLN A 51 -29.26 11.72 7.37
CA GLN A 51 -30.24 10.70 7.75
C GLN A 51 -30.49 10.73 9.26
N ASN A 52 -31.76 10.68 9.63
CA ASN A 52 -32.20 10.39 10.99
C ASN A 52 -32.71 8.94 11.04
N PRO A 53 -31.90 7.98 11.51
CA PRO A 53 -32.32 6.58 11.59
C PRO A 53 -33.27 6.29 12.77
N THR A 54 -33.46 7.25 13.68
CA THR A 54 -34.20 7.04 14.92
C THR A 54 -35.71 7.10 14.71
N ALA A 55 -36.46 6.63 15.72
CA ALA A 55 -37.92 6.70 15.74
C ALA A 55 -38.48 8.07 16.16
N GLN A 56 -37.63 9.02 16.54
CA GLN A 56 -38.03 10.35 16.99
C GLN A 56 -37.42 11.45 16.12
N ALA A 57 -38.06 12.62 16.09
CA ALA A 57 -37.47 13.78 15.43
C ALA A 57 -36.24 14.25 16.23
N VAL A 58 -35.21 14.70 15.53
CA VAL A 58 -33.98 15.21 16.16
C VAL A 58 -33.92 16.73 15.98
N PRO A 59 -33.90 17.53 17.06
CA PRO A 59 -33.79 18.97 16.96
C PRO A 59 -32.35 19.42 16.66
N LEU A 60 -32.21 20.38 15.76
CA LEU A 60 -30.96 21.06 15.40
C LEU A 60 -31.14 22.55 15.58
N LYS A 61 -30.33 23.19 16.43
CA LYS A 61 -30.35 24.65 16.57
C LYS A 61 -29.50 25.29 15.47
N CYS A 62 -30.10 26.16 14.68
CA CYS A 62 -29.43 26.89 13.60
C CYS A 62 -28.47 27.94 14.16
N LEU A 63 -27.20 27.89 13.75
CA LEU A 63 -26.18 28.88 14.13
C LEU A 63 -25.79 29.79 12.97
N ALA A 64 -26.16 29.44 11.74
CA ALA A 64 -26.13 30.30 10.57
C ALA A 64 -27.31 30.00 9.63
N VAL A 65 -27.65 30.98 8.80
CA VAL A 65 -28.68 30.84 7.76
C VAL A 65 -28.18 29.96 6.61
N GLY A 66 -29.07 29.12 6.09
CA GLY A 66 -28.91 28.35 4.87
C GLY A 66 -28.62 26.87 5.07
N ALA A 67 -28.14 26.27 3.98
CA ALA A 67 -27.87 24.84 3.86
C ALA A 67 -26.43 24.48 4.30
N PRO A 68 -26.06 23.18 4.34
CA PRO A 68 -24.69 22.76 4.56
C PRO A 68 -23.70 23.43 3.58
N VAL A 69 -22.47 23.68 4.04
CA VAL A 69 -21.40 24.36 3.30
C VAL A 69 -20.33 23.36 2.88
N LEU A 70 -19.82 23.51 1.66
CA LEU A 70 -18.72 22.75 1.10
C LEU A 70 -17.43 23.59 1.08
N LYS A 71 -16.34 22.99 1.56
CA LYS A 71 -14.97 23.49 1.45
C LYS A 71 -14.13 22.53 0.62
N ARG A 72 -13.07 23.06 0.00
CA ARG A 72 -12.10 22.33 -0.80
C ARG A 72 -10.71 22.56 -0.24
N PHE A 73 -9.99 21.49 0.07
CA PHE A 73 -8.58 21.51 0.42
C PHE A 73 -7.76 20.86 -0.69
N THR A 74 -6.89 21.62 -1.34
CA THR A 74 -6.00 21.11 -2.39
C THR A 74 -4.63 20.82 -1.77
N ALA A 75 -4.31 19.55 -1.58
CA ALA A 75 -3.04 19.13 -0.98
C ALA A 75 -1.89 19.24 -2.01
N TYR A 76 -2.10 18.69 -3.21
CA TYR A 76 -1.12 18.66 -4.29
C TYR A 76 -1.71 19.15 -5.62
N GLN A 77 -0.85 19.75 -6.45
CA GLN A 77 -1.13 20.07 -7.85
C GLN A 77 0.12 19.81 -8.68
N ASN A 78 0.01 18.99 -9.73
CA ASN A 78 1.12 18.61 -10.61
C ASN A 78 2.36 18.08 -9.85
N GLY A 79 2.12 17.26 -8.82
CA GLY A 79 3.18 16.68 -7.98
C GLY A 79 3.82 17.62 -6.96
N GLN A 80 3.39 18.89 -6.90
CA GLN A 80 3.87 19.87 -5.91
C GLN A 80 2.83 20.08 -4.81
N ALA A 81 3.27 20.20 -3.56
CA ALA A 81 2.38 20.52 -2.44
C ALA A 81 1.91 21.99 -2.53
N VAL A 82 0.60 22.22 -2.47
CA VAL A 82 -0.01 23.56 -2.57
C VAL A 82 -0.76 23.97 -1.29
N ASN A 83 -1.31 23.01 -0.54
CA ASN A 83 -1.99 23.21 0.76
C ASN A 83 -2.98 24.39 0.80
N ARG A 84 -3.86 24.49 -0.21
CA ARG A 84 -4.81 25.61 -0.35
C ARG A 84 -6.20 25.22 0.14
N LEU A 85 -6.80 26.03 1.01
CA LEU A 85 -8.19 25.89 1.44
C LEU A 85 -9.09 26.93 0.76
N GLU A 86 -10.20 26.49 0.18
CA GLU A 86 -11.19 27.32 -0.50
C GLU A 86 -12.59 27.01 0.01
N GLN A 87 -13.42 28.03 0.22
CA GLN A 87 -14.84 27.85 0.50
C GLN A 87 -15.61 27.89 -0.80
N LEU A 88 -16.28 26.79 -1.15
CA LEU A 88 -17.05 26.70 -2.39
C LEU A 88 -18.46 27.28 -2.19
N GLY A 89 -19.00 27.23 -0.98
CA GLY A 89 -20.32 27.76 -0.63
C GLY A 89 -21.31 26.65 -0.26
N GLN A 90 -22.61 26.93 -0.31
CA GLN A 90 -23.64 25.99 0.14
C GLN A 90 -23.89 24.84 -0.86
N LEU A 91 -24.35 23.69 -0.36
CA LEU A 91 -24.96 22.64 -1.16
C LEU A 91 -26.45 22.93 -1.33
N ALA A 92 -26.99 22.70 -2.53
CA ALA A 92 -28.39 22.96 -2.83
C ALA A 92 -29.28 21.85 -2.27
N PRO A 93 -30.38 22.15 -1.56
CA PRO A 93 -31.33 21.14 -1.10
C PRO A 93 -32.02 20.46 -2.29
N VAL A 94 -32.24 19.15 -2.18
CA VAL A 94 -33.04 18.37 -3.14
C VAL A 94 -34.42 18.13 -2.54
N GLY A 95 -35.47 18.52 -3.27
CA GLY A 95 -36.85 18.44 -2.77
C GLY A 95 -37.05 19.28 -1.52
N ASN A 96 -37.66 18.68 -0.49
CA ASN A 96 -38.00 19.36 0.77
C ASN A 96 -36.90 19.24 1.83
N ALA A 97 -35.64 19.07 1.42
CA ALA A 97 -34.53 18.96 2.38
C ALA A 97 -34.43 20.24 3.24
N PRO A 98 -34.26 20.10 4.56
CA PRO A 98 -34.33 21.21 5.49
C PRO A 98 -33.20 22.22 5.31
N THR A 99 -33.46 23.51 5.53
CA THR A 99 -32.44 24.57 5.57
C THR A 99 -32.76 25.54 6.69
N CYS A 100 -31.75 26.10 7.34
CA CYS A 100 -31.94 27.14 8.35
C CYS A 100 -32.42 28.44 7.69
N ARG A 101 -33.54 28.99 8.15
CA ARG A 101 -34.09 30.27 7.65
C ARG A 101 -33.53 31.44 8.44
N GLU A 102 -33.33 31.25 9.74
CA GLU A 102 -32.81 32.27 10.65
C GLU A 102 -31.86 31.68 11.71
N VAL A 103 -31.05 32.54 12.31
CA VAL A 103 -30.16 32.14 13.41
C VAL A 103 -30.98 31.96 14.68
N GLY A 104 -30.78 30.84 15.38
CA GLY A 104 -31.51 30.49 16.60
C GLY A 104 -32.73 29.61 16.38
N GLU A 105 -33.20 29.46 15.13
CA GLU A 105 -34.26 28.53 14.75
C GLU A 105 -33.94 27.09 15.21
N VAL A 106 -34.95 26.35 15.63
CA VAL A 106 -34.82 24.91 15.92
C VAL A 106 -35.45 24.13 14.78
N LEU A 107 -34.58 23.51 13.98
CA LEU A 107 -34.98 22.65 12.87
C LEU A 107 -35.18 21.22 13.35
N ALA A 108 -36.35 20.64 13.09
CA ALA A 108 -36.63 19.25 13.42
C ALA A 108 -36.33 18.34 12.22
N VAL A 109 -35.33 17.46 12.33
CA VAL A 109 -35.08 16.40 11.35
C VAL A 109 -36.04 15.24 11.65
N PRO A 110 -37.04 14.94 10.80
CA PRO A 110 -38.08 13.97 11.16
C PRO A 110 -37.55 12.56 11.33
N ALA A 111 -38.26 11.74 12.11
CA ALA A 111 -37.91 10.34 12.35
C ALA A 111 -37.85 9.54 11.03
N ARG A 112 -36.87 8.63 10.92
CA ARG A 112 -36.69 7.74 9.76
C ARG A 112 -36.67 8.44 8.39
N THR A 113 -36.07 9.63 8.33
CA THR A 113 -35.95 10.39 7.09
C THR A 113 -34.52 10.47 6.59
N THR A 114 -34.42 10.67 5.28
CA THR A 114 -33.18 10.94 4.55
C THR A 114 -33.37 12.23 3.77
N SER A 115 -32.54 13.22 4.05
CA SER A 115 -32.50 14.50 3.32
C SER A 115 -31.24 14.58 2.48
N THR A 116 -31.36 15.16 1.29
CA THR A 116 -30.27 15.19 0.31
C THR A 116 -29.97 16.61 -0.12
N TYR A 117 -28.68 16.91 -0.24
CA TYR A 117 -28.17 18.17 -0.78
C TYR A 117 -27.14 17.85 -1.86
N THR A 118 -27.10 18.63 -2.93
CA THR A 118 -26.17 18.37 -4.05
C THR A 118 -25.39 19.60 -4.43
N ARG A 119 -24.22 19.38 -5.02
CA ARG A 119 -23.44 20.45 -5.65
C ARG A 119 -22.65 19.91 -6.83
N ALA A 120 -22.91 20.45 -8.01
CA ALA A 120 -22.08 20.25 -9.19
C ALA A 120 -20.80 21.09 -9.08
N LEU A 121 -19.65 20.44 -9.18
CA LEU A 121 -18.32 21.05 -9.16
C LEU A 121 -17.69 21.16 -10.56
N GLY A 122 -18.34 20.56 -11.56
CA GLY A 122 -17.84 20.54 -12.93
C GLY A 122 -16.54 19.75 -13.08
N PRO A 123 -15.78 19.99 -14.16
CA PRO A 123 -14.55 19.27 -14.44
C PRO A 123 -13.48 19.56 -13.38
N GLN A 124 -12.77 18.52 -13.00
CA GLN A 124 -11.67 18.60 -12.04
C GLN A 124 -10.35 18.86 -12.77
N LYS A 125 -9.44 19.62 -12.14
CA LYS A 125 -8.13 19.91 -12.73
C LYS A 125 -7.25 18.66 -12.70
N VAL A 126 -6.67 18.31 -13.85
CA VAL A 126 -5.67 17.23 -13.97
C VAL A 126 -4.49 17.51 -13.05
N GLY A 127 -3.98 16.47 -12.39
CA GLY A 127 -2.85 16.54 -11.47
C GLY A 127 -3.18 17.09 -10.09
N ALA A 128 -4.46 17.38 -9.79
CA ALA A 128 -4.89 17.84 -8.48
C ALA A 128 -5.30 16.67 -7.57
N GLN A 129 -4.82 16.71 -6.32
CA GLN A 129 -5.32 15.87 -5.23
C GLN A 129 -6.06 16.75 -4.23
N VAL A 130 -7.35 16.49 -4.09
CA VAL A 130 -8.29 17.40 -3.41
C VAL A 130 -9.12 16.64 -2.38
N GLU A 131 -9.27 17.21 -1.19
CA GLU A 131 -10.25 16.79 -0.19
C GLU A 131 -11.41 17.80 -0.15
N TYR A 132 -12.62 17.31 -0.34
CA TYR A 132 -13.85 18.06 -0.15
C TYR A 132 -14.39 17.77 1.25
N VAL A 133 -14.76 18.82 1.97
CA VAL A 133 -15.32 18.70 3.31
C VAL A 133 -16.64 19.45 3.37
N ALA A 134 -17.71 18.74 3.69
CA ALA A 134 -19.01 19.31 3.97
C ALA A 134 -19.23 19.42 5.49
N GLY A 135 -19.86 20.51 5.90
CA GLY A 135 -20.29 20.72 7.28
C GLY A 135 -21.48 21.66 7.33
N TRP A 136 -22.28 21.57 8.38
CA TRP A 136 -23.43 22.46 8.57
C TRP A 136 -23.33 23.16 9.92
N ASN A 137 -23.51 24.49 9.90
CA ASN A 137 -23.40 25.34 11.08
C ASN A 137 -24.69 25.30 11.90
N VAL A 138 -24.94 24.12 12.48
CA VAL A 138 -26.07 23.79 13.34
C VAL A 138 -25.53 23.07 14.58
N SER A 139 -26.26 23.18 15.68
CA SER A 139 -25.92 22.59 16.96
C SER A 139 -26.90 21.48 17.31
N LEU A 140 -26.38 20.24 17.39
CA LEU A 140 -27.13 19.09 17.90
C LEU A 140 -27.21 19.11 19.43
N ARG A 141 -26.19 19.67 20.10
CA ARG A 141 -26.08 19.78 21.56
C ARG A 141 -25.39 21.11 21.93
N PRO A 142 -25.79 21.77 23.03
CA PRO A 142 -25.14 23.00 23.50
C PRO A 142 -23.61 22.84 23.57
N GLY A 143 -22.88 23.83 23.04
CA GLY A 143 -21.41 23.83 23.01
C GLY A 143 -20.78 23.25 21.73
N PHE A 144 -21.56 22.57 20.88
CA PHE A 144 -21.09 22.08 19.57
C PHE A 144 -21.61 22.98 18.45
N GLY A 145 -20.70 23.61 17.72
CA GLY A 145 -21.02 24.61 16.70
C GLY A 145 -21.24 24.06 15.28
N TRP A 146 -21.00 22.78 15.04
CA TRP A 146 -21.06 22.20 13.71
C TRP A 146 -21.55 20.76 13.77
N LEU A 147 -22.44 20.39 12.84
CA LEU A 147 -22.60 19.01 12.45
C LEU A 147 -21.39 18.66 11.55
N GLN A 148 -20.52 17.80 12.05
CA GLN A 148 -19.13 17.71 11.59
C GLN A 148 -18.91 16.66 10.48
N ARG A 149 -18.14 17.10 9.48
CA ARG A 149 -17.18 16.36 8.64
C ARG A 149 -17.70 15.10 7.93
N ALA A 150 -18.47 15.33 6.88
CA ALA A 150 -18.51 14.40 5.77
C ALA A 150 -17.43 14.81 4.75
N SER A 151 -16.57 13.89 4.34
CA SER A 151 -15.50 14.18 3.37
C SER A 151 -15.55 13.28 2.15
N ALA A 152 -15.03 13.81 1.04
CA ALA A 152 -14.83 13.10 -0.21
C ALA A 152 -13.44 13.46 -0.75
N SER A 153 -12.72 12.47 -1.27
CA SER A 153 -11.43 12.70 -1.94
C SER A 153 -11.61 12.66 -3.44
N ALA A 154 -10.99 13.58 -4.17
CA ALA A 154 -10.95 13.59 -5.62
C ALA A 154 -9.50 13.61 -6.11
N LEU A 155 -9.18 12.72 -7.04
CA LEU A 155 -7.89 12.63 -7.71
C LEU A 155 -8.12 12.56 -9.22
N VAL A 156 -7.53 13.49 -9.96
CA VAL A 156 -7.43 13.38 -11.42
C VAL A 156 -5.98 13.17 -11.77
N VAL A 157 -5.66 12.00 -12.30
CA VAL A 157 -4.28 11.64 -12.64
C VAL A 157 -3.93 12.14 -14.05
N PRO A 158 -2.67 12.55 -14.30
CA PRO A 158 -2.23 13.07 -15.60
C PRO A 158 -2.12 12.01 -16.69
N GLU A 159 -2.16 10.72 -16.33
CA GLU A 159 -2.14 9.60 -17.26
C GLU A 159 -3.50 9.39 -17.94
N ASP A 160 -3.45 8.80 -19.14
CA ASP A 160 -4.66 8.32 -19.81
C ASP A 160 -5.18 7.05 -19.13
N ARG A 161 -6.49 6.84 -19.18
CA ARG A 161 -7.16 5.65 -18.69
C ARG A 161 -6.49 4.43 -19.33
N PRO A 162 -5.92 3.52 -18.52
CA PRO A 162 -5.38 2.29 -19.03
C PRO A 162 -6.46 1.52 -19.80
N ILE A 163 -6.11 1.02 -20.98
CA ILE A 163 -7.01 0.11 -21.70
C ILE A 163 -7.18 -1.15 -20.84
N PRO A 164 -8.41 -1.51 -20.43
CA PRO A 164 -8.65 -2.68 -19.60
C PRO A 164 -8.11 -3.96 -20.24
N THR A 165 -7.69 -4.90 -19.40
CA THR A 165 -7.21 -6.19 -19.91
C THR A 165 -8.41 -7.04 -20.35
N PRO A 166 -8.48 -7.47 -21.63
CA PRO A 166 -9.54 -8.37 -22.07
C PRO A 166 -9.38 -9.73 -21.40
N HIS A 167 -10.48 -10.35 -20.96
CA HIS A 167 -10.46 -11.67 -20.32
C HIS A 167 -9.41 -11.81 -19.18
N PRO A 168 -9.47 -10.99 -18.13
CA PRO A 168 -8.41 -10.88 -17.13
C PRO A 168 -8.05 -12.21 -16.46
N ARG A 169 -9.02 -13.13 -16.30
CA ARG A 169 -8.77 -14.48 -15.77
C ARG A 169 -7.79 -15.28 -16.63
N ALA A 170 -7.86 -15.18 -17.96
CA ALA A 170 -6.99 -15.93 -18.86
C ALA A 170 -5.51 -15.54 -18.69
N TYR A 171 -5.23 -14.26 -18.42
CA TYR A 171 -3.88 -13.76 -18.13
C TYR A 171 -3.37 -14.22 -16.75
N GLN A 172 -4.23 -14.23 -15.73
CA GLN A 172 -3.89 -14.76 -14.41
C GLN A 172 -3.58 -16.27 -14.46
N ASP A 173 -4.37 -17.03 -15.21
CA ASP A 173 -4.16 -18.47 -15.39
C ASP A 173 -2.91 -18.76 -16.24
N ALA A 174 -2.56 -17.86 -17.16
CA ALA A 174 -1.30 -17.94 -17.91
C ALA A 174 -0.08 -17.71 -16.99
N LEU A 175 -0.17 -16.78 -16.03
CA LEU A 175 0.90 -16.56 -15.06
C LEU A 175 1.12 -17.79 -14.17
N ASP A 176 0.03 -18.37 -13.67
CA ASP A 176 0.11 -19.55 -12.80
C ASP A 176 0.67 -20.77 -13.58
N ALA A 177 0.24 -20.97 -14.82
CA ALA A 177 0.72 -22.04 -15.68
C ALA A 177 2.17 -21.87 -16.15
N SER A 178 2.69 -20.63 -16.19
CA SER A 178 4.08 -20.40 -16.55
C SER A 178 5.06 -20.70 -15.41
N HIS A 179 4.56 -20.97 -14.20
CA HIS A 179 5.37 -21.13 -12.99
C HIS A 179 6.31 -19.94 -12.73
N ALA A 180 5.97 -18.76 -13.25
CA ALA A 180 6.80 -17.58 -13.09
C ALA A 180 6.73 -17.07 -11.65
N GLU A 181 7.88 -16.85 -11.02
CA GLU A 181 7.92 -16.23 -9.71
C GLU A 181 7.58 -14.74 -9.83
N TRP A 182 6.72 -14.26 -8.93
CA TRP A 182 6.23 -12.89 -8.92
C TRP A 182 6.28 -12.28 -7.52
N GLN A 183 6.51 -10.98 -7.45
CA GLN A 183 6.53 -10.20 -6.20
C GLN A 183 5.16 -9.58 -5.92
N THR A 184 4.56 -8.97 -6.94
CA THR A 184 3.22 -8.40 -6.85
C THR A 184 2.45 -8.73 -8.12
N ARG A 185 1.14 -8.92 -7.97
CA ARG A 185 0.21 -9.01 -9.09
C ARG A 185 -1.09 -8.32 -8.72
N THR A 186 -1.79 -7.79 -9.71
CA THR A 186 -3.18 -7.36 -9.55
C THR A 186 -4.01 -8.53 -8.99
N SER A 187 -4.88 -8.26 -8.01
CA SER A 187 -5.74 -9.30 -7.42
C SER A 187 -6.62 -9.97 -8.48
N ARG A 188 -7.03 -11.22 -8.25
CA ARG A 188 -7.97 -11.94 -9.13
C ARG A 188 -9.39 -11.33 -9.09
N ASP A 189 -9.73 -10.64 -7.99
CA ASP A 189 -11.07 -10.07 -7.76
C ASP A 189 -11.21 -8.63 -8.25
N VAL A 190 -10.26 -8.13 -9.05
CA VAL A 190 -10.40 -6.79 -9.59
C VAL A 190 -11.53 -6.72 -10.63
N PRO A 191 -12.25 -5.58 -10.68
CA PRO A 191 -13.19 -5.30 -11.75
C PRO A 191 -12.58 -5.50 -13.15
N ALA A 192 -13.40 -5.97 -14.09
CA ALA A 192 -12.96 -6.30 -15.45
C ALA A 192 -12.51 -5.07 -16.27
N ASP A 193 -12.82 -3.86 -15.80
CA ASP A 193 -12.39 -2.59 -16.37
C ASP A 193 -11.00 -2.14 -15.91
N GLN A 194 -10.26 -2.98 -15.19
CA GLN A 194 -8.89 -2.70 -14.79
C GLN A 194 -7.86 -3.38 -15.72
N ARG A 195 -6.78 -2.65 -16.00
CA ARG A 195 -5.58 -3.23 -16.62
C ARG A 195 -4.79 -4.01 -15.57
N LEU A 196 -4.46 -5.26 -15.87
CA LEU A 196 -3.66 -6.11 -14.98
C LEU A 196 -2.18 -5.71 -15.03
N SER A 197 -1.54 -5.76 -13.87
CA SER A 197 -0.12 -5.50 -13.68
C SER A 197 0.53 -6.66 -12.92
N PHE A 198 1.71 -7.05 -13.38
CA PHE A 198 2.50 -8.14 -12.83
C PHE A 198 3.94 -7.67 -12.65
N ARG A 199 4.46 -7.75 -11.42
CA ARG A 199 5.88 -7.55 -11.12
C ARG A 199 6.53 -8.90 -10.88
N LEU A 200 7.34 -9.35 -11.83
CA LEU A 200 7.99 -10.65 -11.84
C LEU A 200 9.34 -10.58 -11.10
N ALA A 201 9.78 -11.70 -10.52
CA ALA A 201 10.97 -11.74 -9.67
C ALA A 201 12.28 -11.48 -10.45
N ASP A 202 12.34 -11.91 -11.71
CA ASP A 202 13.49 -11.74 -12.59
C ASP A 202 13.12 -11.88 -14.09
N GLN A 203 14.15 -11.81 -14.95
CA GLN A 203 13.99 -11.90 -16.40
C GLN A 203 13.62 -13.31 -16.90
N VAL A 204 13.99 -14.37 -16.16
CA VAL A 204 13.64 -15.76 -16.50
C VAL A 204 12.14 -15.97 -16.31
N SER A 205 11.60 -15.50 -15.19
CA SER A 205 10.16 -15.49 -14.92
C SER A 205 9.39 -14.70 -15.98
N ARG A 206 9.92 -13.55 -16.43
CA ARG A 206 9.33 -12.79 -17.55
C ARG A 206 9.30 -13.58 -18.85
N GLN A 207 10.39 -14.25 -19.20
CA GLN A 207 10.44 -15.05 -20.44
C GLN A 207 9.44 -16.21 -20.39
N ALA A 208 9.33 -16.90 -19.26
CA ALA A 208 8.35 -17.97 -19.09
C ALA A 208 6.91 -17.46 -19.21
N PHE A 209 6.59 -16.34 -18.57
CA PHE A 209 5.24 -15.76 -18.66
C PHE A 209 4.91 -15.33 -20.09
N LEU A 210 5.82 -14.62 -20.77
CA LEU A 210 5.64 -14.21 -22.17
C LEU A 210 5.48 -15.42 -23.11
N ALA A 211 6.19 -16.52 -22.86
CA ALA A 211 6.05 -17.76 -23.62
C ALA A 211 4.66 -18.39 -23.45
N GLU A 212 4.14 -18.44 -22.22
CA GLU A 212 2.80 -19.00 -21.94
C GLU A 212 1.68 -18.09 -22.50
N LEU A 213 1.84 -16.76 -22.45
CA LEU A 213 0.94 -15.82 -23.11
C LEU A 213 0.89 -16.07 -24.62
N LYS A 214 2.07 -16.18 -25.27
CA LYS A 214 2.18 -16.48 -26.70
C LYS A 214 1.51 -17.80 -27.06
N LYS A 215 1.73 -18.86 -26.28
CA LYS A 215 1.11 -20.18 -26.47
C LYS A 215 -0.42 -20.12 -26.42
N ARG A 216 -0.98 -19.23 -25.60
CA ARG A 216 -2.43 -19.04 -25.43
C ARG A 216 -3.04 -17.99 -26.37
N GLY A 217 -2.24 -17.38 -27.24
CA GLY A 217 -2.70 -16.29 -28.12
C GLY A 217 -3.10 -15.01 -27.36
N LEU A 218 -2.57 -14.80 -26.15
CA LEU A 218 -2.83 -13.62 -25.34
C LEU A 218 -1.81 -12.51 -25.67
N ASP A 219 -2.30 -11.30 -25.93
CA ASP A 219 -1.46 -10.15 -26.24
C ASP A 219 -0.85 -9.55 -24.96
N ALA A 220 0.49 -9.62 -24.86
CA ALA A 220 1.23 -9.06 -23.73
C ALA A 220 1.11 -7.53 -23.63
N GLY A 221 0.77 -6.83 -24.72
CA GLY A 221 0.50 -5.39 -24.72
C GLY A 221 -0.78 -4.98 -23.98
N LYS A 222 -1.61 -5.95 -23.59
CA LYS A 222 -2.85 -5.69 -22.82
C LYS A 222 -2.69 -5.77 -21.31
N ILE A 223 -1.47 -6.01 -20.84
CA ILE A 223 -1.11 -6.06 -19.42
C ILE A 223 0.20 -5.31 -19.20
N ASP A 224 0.48 -4.96 -17.95
CA ASP A 224 1.77 -4.38 -17.56
C ASP A 224 2.64 -5.46 -16.95
N ILE A 225 3.84 -5.65 -17.50
CA ILE A 225 4.82 -6.61 -16.99
C ILE A 225 6.08 -5.83 -16.61
N GLU A 226 6.34 -5.78 -15.32
CA GLU A 226 7.59 -5.26 -14.76
C GLU A 226 8.47 -6.40 -14.26
N VAL A 227 9.77 -6.20 -14.30
CA VAL A 227 10.74 -7.10 -13.68
C VAL A 227 11.33 -6.39 -12.48
N ALA A 228 11.32 -7.05 -11.33
CA ALA A 228 11.97 -6.52 -10.14
C ALA A 228 13.45 -6.26 -10.44
N PRO A 229 14.00 -5.13 -9.95
CA PRO A 229 15.41 -4.84 -10.15
C PRO A 229 16.27 -5.99 -9.58
N PRO A 230 17.47 -6.22 -10.14
CA PRO A 230 18.38 -7.21 -9.59
C PRO A 230 18.67 -6.92 -8.12
N VAL A 231 18.81 -7.97 -7.29
CA VAL A 231 19.17 -7.78 -5.88
C VAL A 231 20.44 -6.93 -5.76
N ARG A 232 20.41 -5.96 -4.86
CA ARG A 232 21.55 -5.10 -4.53
C ARG A 232 22.27 -5.68 -3.32
N LEU A 233 23.56 -5.93 -3.50
CA LEU A 233 24.44 -6.35 -2.40
C LEU A 233 25.04 -5.09 -1.76
N PRO A 234 25.28 -5.09 -0.43
CA PRO A 234 25.91 -3.97 0.25
C PRO A 234 27.34 -3.75 -0.26
N THR A 235 27.84 -2.52 -0.13
CA THR A 235 29.24 -2.21 -0.41
C THR A 235 30.11 -2.79 0.69
N ARG A 236 31.24 -3.42 0.32
CA ARG A 236 32.17 -3.97 1.31
C ARG A 236 32.65 -2.86 2.26
N PRO A 237 32.59 -3.06 3.59
CA PRO A 237 33.02 -2.05 4.53
C PRO A 237 34.54 -1.92 4.56
N GLY A 238 35.03 -0.71 4.86
CA GLY A 238 36.48 -0.39 4.87
C GLY A 238 37.24 -0.83 6.12
N PHE A 239 36.55 -1.24 7.19
CA PHE A 239 37.20 -1.71 8.42
C PHE A 239 37.56 -3.20 8.35
N ALA A 240 38.54 -3.63 9.16
CA ALA A 240 39.06 -5.00 9.13
C ALA A 240 38.00 -6.04 9.55
N HIS A 241 37.66 -6.95 8.63
CA HIS A 241 36.75 -8.07 8.87
C HIS A 241 37.10 -9.24 7.94
N ALA A 242 36.59 -10.43 8.25
CA ALA A 242 36.58 -11.53 7.30
C ALA A 242 35.12 -11.91 7.00
N ALA A 243 34.76 -12.02 5.71
CA ALA A 243 33.46 -12.48 5.25
C ALA A 243 33.67 -13.60 4.23
N GLN A 244 33.27 -14.82 4.57
CA GLN A 244 33.53 -16.01 3.75
C GLN A 244 32.23 -16.78 3.55
N VAL A 245 31.96 -17.18 2.31
CA VAL A 245 30.84 -18.08 1.99
C VAL A 245 31.37 -19.50 1.88
N VAL A 246 30.79 -20.40 2.66
CA VAL A 246 30.99 -21.84 2.54
C VAL A 246 29.82 -22.42 1.77
N VAL A 247 30.12 -23.24 0.75
CA VAL A 247 29.11 -23.93 -0.05
C VAL A 247 29.08 -25.40 0.36
N LEU A 248 27.93 -25.88 0.80
CA LEU A 248 27.70 -27.25 1.24
C LEU A 248 26.68 -27.92 0.30
N PRO A 249 27.11 -28.86 -0.56
CA PRO A 249 26.20 -29.69 -1.32
C PRO A 249 25.36 -30.57 -0.39
N THR A 250 24.10 -30.80 -0.74
CA THR A 250 23.14 -31.65 -0.02
C THR A 250 22.38 -32.52 -1.02
N ASN A 251 21.65 -33.53 -0.52
CA ASN A 251 20.75 -34.32 -1.35
C ASN A 251 19.58 -33.53 -1.96
N LYS A 252 19.29 -32.33 -1.43
CA LYS A 252 18.19 -31.45 -1.87
C LYS A 252 18.68 -30.18 -2.57
N GLY A 253 19.96 -30.08 -2.93
CA GLY A 253 20.55 -28.88 -3.54
C GLY A 253 21.77 -28.39 -2.77
N TYR A 254 21.83 -27.10 -2.45
CA TYR A 254 22.98 -26.43 -1.85
C TYR A 254 22.57 -25.60 -0.63
N THR A 255 23.38 -25.67 0.42
CA THR A 255 23.34 -24.73 1.54
C THR A 255 24.54 -23.79 1.43
N PHE A 256 24.29 -22.50 1.54
CA PHE A 256 25.32 -21.47 1.55
C PHE A 256 25.38 -20.85 2.94
N ALA A 257 26.57 -20.79 3.52
CA ALA A 257 26.80 -20.21 4.85
C ALA A 257 27.78 -19.05 4.76
N LEU A 258 27.29 -17.83 4.98
CA LEU A 258 28.12 -16.63 5.10
C LEU A 258 28.57 -16.47 6.55
N LYS A 259 29.86 -16.67 6.82
CA LYS A 259 30.49 -16.41 8.11
C LYS A 259 31.18 -15.05 8.10
N VAL A 260 30.80 -14.18 9.03
CA VAL A 260 31.43 -12.87 9.27
C VAL A 260 32.19 -12.91 10.59
N THR A 261 33.47 -12.57 10.56
CA THR A 261 34.36 -12.54 11.74
C THR A 261 34.89 -11.13 11.95
N ASN A 262 34.77 -10.63 13.18
CA ASN A 262 35.35 -9.35 13.59
C ASN A 262 36.87 -9.46 13.65
N ARG A 263 37.57 -8.71 12.78
CA ARG A 263 39.04 -8.60 12.76
C ARG A 263 39.53 -7.22 13.17
N THR A 264 38.63 -6.37 13.67
CA THR A 264 39.01 -5.08 14.24
C THR A 264 39.56 -5.27 15.65
N GLY A 265 40.25 -4.25 16.17
CA GLY A 265 40.70 -4.22 17.57
C GLY A 265 39.61 -3.90 18.59
N GLY A 266 38.35 -3.69 18.17
CA GLY A 266 37.24 -3.29 19.04
C GLY A 266 35.92 -4.00 18.71
N PRO A 267 34.84 -3.70 19.45
CA PRO A 267 33.52 -4.27 19.18
C PRO A 267 32.98 -3.85 17.80
N LEU A 268 32.39 -4.80 17.08
CA LEU A 268 31.82 -4.59 15.74
C LEU A 268 30.32 -4.87 15.76
N LYS A 269 29.51 -3.90 15.36
CA LYS A 269 28.06 -4.08 15.19
C LYS A 269 27.76 -4.72 13.83
N VAL A 270 27.02 -5.81 13.83
CA VAL A 270 26.49 -6.47 12.63
C VAL A 270 24.97 -6.27 12.62
N TYR A 271 24.46 -5.64 11.58
CA TYR A 271 23.02 -5.49 11.40
C TYR A 271 22.46 -6.72 10.70
N GLN A 272 21.36 -7.27 11.20
CA GLN A 272 20.69 -8.41 10.59
C GLN A 272 19.31 -7.96 10.11
N ALA A 273 19.11 -8.00 8.80
CA ALA A 273 17.82 -7.77 8.18
C ALA A 273 17.09 -9.09 7.96
N VAL A 274 15.77 -9.02 7.85
CA VAL A 274 14.95 -10.20 7.53
C VAL A 274 15.19 -10.68 6.10
N CYS A 275 15.46 -9.76 5.18
CA CYS A 275 15.64 -10.03 3.75
C CYS A 275 17.09 -9.78 3.34
N GLU A 276 18.01 -10.59 3.86
CA GLU A 276 19.41 -10.51 3.44
C GLU A 276 19.56 -10.87 1.96
N PRO A 277 20.30 -10.07 1.17
CA PRO A 277 20.40 -10.26 -0.27
C PRO A 277 21.26 -11.48 -0.61
N LEU A 278 20.85 -12.25 -1.62
CA LEU A 278 21.66 -13.32 -2.19
C LEU A 278 21.45 -13.37 -3.70
N ALA A 279 22.54 -13.50 -4.45
CA ALA A 279 22.53 -13.71 -5.90
C ALA A 279 23.34 -14.94 -6.30
N LEU A 280 22.81 -15.70 -7.25
CA LEU A 280 23.50 -16.80 -7.93
C LEU A 280 23.64 -16.48 -9.41
N GLU A 281 24.88 -16.48 -9.89
CA GLU A 281 25.23 -16.10 -11.25
C GLU A 281 26.08 -17.19 -11.90
N ARG A 282 25.80 -17.52 -13.16
CA ARG A 282 26.69 -18.38 -13.94
C ARG A 282 28.00 -17.63 -14.19
N VAL A 283 29.13 -18.29 -13.93
CA VAL A 283 30.45 -17.65 -14.13
C VAL A 283 30.67 -17.31 -15.60
N SER A 284 30.29 -18.22 -16.51
CA SER A 284 30.25 -17.93 -17.93
C SER A 284 29.01 -17.10 -18.28
N GLY A 285 29.24 -15.89 -18.80
CA GLY A 285 28.19 -14.98 -19.27
C GLY A 285 27.49 -14.14 -18.20
N GLY A 286 27.75 -14.39 -16.90
CA GLY A 286 27.21 -13.55 -15.82
C GLY A 286 25.68 -13.63 -15.64
N LEU A 287 25.03 -14.63 -16.25
CA LEU A 287 23.58 -14.78 -16.16
C LEU A 287 23.18 -15.07 -14.72
N ARG A 288 22.36 -14.20 -14.13
CA ARG A 288 21.76 -14.43 -12.83
C ARG A 288 20.63 -15.45 -12.96
N VAL A 289 20.78 -16.59 -12.30
CA VAL A 289 19.85 -17.73 -12.41
C VAL A 289 18.89 -17.82 -11.23
N TRP A 290 19.24 -17.20 -10.11
CA TRP A 290 18.42 -17.15 -8.91
C TRP A 290 18.85 -16.00 -8.00
N GLN A 291 17.90 -15.41 -7.27
CA GLN A 291 18.18 -14.36 -6.30
C GLN A 291 17.08 -14.28 -5.24
N VAL A 292 17.43 -13.75 -4.07
CA VAL A 292 16.48 -13.38 -3.01
C VAL A 292 16.86 -12.03 -2.42
N GLY A 293 15.89 -11.32 -1.84
CA GLY A 293 16.10 -10.01 -1.22
C GLY A 293 15.97 -8.82 -2.19
N ASN A 294 15.48 -9.04 -3.41
CA ASN A 294 15.14 -7.99 -4.39
C ASN A 294 13.69 -7.48 -4.28
N GLY A 295 12.90 -8.01 -3.34
CA GLY A 295 11.52 -7.60 -3.08
C GLY A 295 11.40 -6.60 -1.93
N PRO A 296 10.19 -6.04 -1.69
CA PRO A 296 9.95 -5.19 -0.54
C PRO A 296 10.27 -5.96 0.75
N CYS A 297 11.20 -5.44 1.55
CA CYS A 297 11.51 -6.01 2.85
C CYS A 297 10.68 -5.33 3.93
N PRO A 298 10.09 -6.07 4.90
CA PRO A 298 9.37 -5.47 6.01
C PRO A 298 10.24 -4.41 6.70
N ALA A 299 9.67 -3.22 6.95
CA ALA A 299 10.32 -2.13 7.66
C ALA A 299 10.41 -2.45 9.16
N MET A 300 11.19 -3.47 9.51
CA MET A 300 11.57 -3.77 10.89
C MET A 300 12.95 -3.20 11.15
N ALA A 301 13.14 -2.61 12.33
CA ALA A 301 14.46 -2.17 12.76
C ALA A 301 15.41 -3.38 12.71
N PRO A 302 16.53 -3.30 11.96
CA PRO A 302 17.46 -4.41 11.88
C PRO A 302 18.02 -4.70 13.26
N ALA A 303 18.00 -5.97 13.65
CA ALA A 303 18.59 -6.39 14.92
C ALA A 303 20.10 -6.18 14.84
N ALA A 304 20.69 -5.58 15.88
CA ALA A 304 22.14 -5.38 15.96
C ALA A 304 22.76 -6.47 16.84
N LEU A 305 23.66 -7.25 16.26
CA LEU A 305 24.53 -8.16 16.99
C LEU A 305 25.89 -7.50 17.22
N LEU A 306 26.34 -7.44 18.47
CA LEU A 306 27.67 -6.92 18.80
C LEU A 306 28.68 -8.07 18.86
N LEU A 307 29.66 -8.07 17.96
CA LEU A 307 30.76 -9.03 17.93
C LEU A 307 32.00 -8.44 18.61
N GLN A 308 32.53 -9.12 19.62
CA GLN A 308 33.85 -8.80 20.17
C GLN A 308 34.98 -9.17 19.19
N PRO A 309 36.20 -8.62 19.35
CA PRO A 309 37.34 -9.00 18.52
C PRO A 309 37.52 -10.52 18.43
N GLY A 310 37.67 -11.05 17.22
CA GLY A 310 37.79 -12.48 16.95
C GLY A 310 36.47 -13.27 16.92
N GLN A 311 35.36 -12.72 17.41
CA GLN A 311 34.05 -13.40 17.34
C GLN A 311 33.48 -13.41 15.93
N SER A 312 32.58 -14.36 15.68
CA SER A 312 31.93 -14.53 14.38
C SER A 312 30.44 -14.79 14.49
N THR A 313 29.70 -14.44 13.44
CA THR A 313 28.30 -14.81 13.21
C THR A 313 28.14 -15.45 11.84
N THR A 314 27.09 -16.24 11.66
CA THR A 314 26.82 -16.97 10.42
C THR A 314 25.38 -16.79 9.98
N ARG A 315 25.18 -16.61 8.67
CA ARG A 315 23.86 -16.62 8.02
C ARG A 315 23.81 -17.72 6.97
N GLU A 316 22.73 -18.50 6.99
CA GLU A 316 22.51 -19.57 6.02
C GLU A 316 21.42 -19.22 5.01
N ALA A 317 21.58 -19.75 3.80
CA ALA A 317 20.55 -19.77 2.76
C ALA A 317 20.57 -21.13 2.06
N ARG A 318 19.41 -21.55 1.54
CA ARG A 318 19.26 -22.81 0.82
C ARG A 318 18.77 -22.54 -0.59
N TRP A 319 19.25 -23.35 -1.51
CA TRP A 319 18.85 -23.33 -2.91
C TRP A 319 18.76 -24.75 -3.42
N ASP A 320 17.64 -25.11 -4.02
CA ASP A 320 17.40 -26.46 -4.52
C ASP A 320 18.11 -26.75 -5.85
N GLY A 321 18.76 -25.75 -6.45
CA GLY A 321 19.44 -25.83 -7.74
C GLY A 321 18.52 -25.59 -8.94
N THR A 322 17.37 -24.96 -8.72
CA THR A 322 16.44 -24.55 -9.77
C THR A 322 16.44 -23.03 -9.98
N ASN A 323 16.04 -22.56 -11.16
CA ASN A 323 15.81 -21.13 -11.40
C ASN A 323 14.44 -20.70 -10.85
N SER A 324 14.08 -19.42 -11.03
CA SER A 324 12.79 -18.86 -10.58
C SER A 324 11.53 -19.44 -11.24
N VAL A 325 11.68 -20.35 -12.21
CA VAL A 325 10.56 -21.08 -12.84
C VAL A 325 10.58 -22.57 -12.49
N GLY A 326 11.38 -22.98 -11.50
CA GLY A 326 11.48 -24.36 -11.02
C GLY A 326 12.26 -25.30 -11.95
N GLN A 327 12.92 -24.78 -13.00
CA GLN A 327 13.73 -25.60 -13.90
C GLN A 327 15.13 -25.80 -13.32
N ARG A 328 15.65 -27.02 -13.42
CA ARG A 328 17.03 -27.33 -13.02
C ARG A 328 18.00 -26.47 -13.83
N VAL A 329 18.93 -25.79 -13.14
CA VAL A 329 19.95 -25.03 -13.86
C VAL A 329 20.97 -25.96 -14.52
N PRO A 330 21.57 -25.58 -15.67
CA PRO A 330 22.58 -26.39 -16.32
C PRO A 330 23.81 -26.64 -15.43
N THR A 331 24.50 -27.75 -15.65
CA THR A 331 25.77 -28.04 -14.98
C THR A 331 26.84 -27.01 -15.37
N GLY A 332 27.77 -26.74 -14.43
CA GLY A 332 28.86 -25.79 -14.66
C GLY A 332 29.23 -24.97 -13.43
N GLN A 333 30.05 -23.94 -13.63
CA GLN A 333 30.51 -23.07 -12.56
C GLN A 333 29.55 -21.90 -12.31
N TYR A 334 29.27 -21.68 -11.02
CA TYR A 334 28.41 -20.62 -10.53
C TYR A 334 29.11 -19.85 -9.42
N ARG A 335 28.79 -18.56 -9.33
CA ARG A 335 29.20 -17.68 -8.23
C ARG A 335 27.98 -17.41 -7.36
N VAL A 336 28.13 -17.65 -6.06
CA VAL A 336 27.18 -17.20 -5.04
C VAL A 336 27.74 -15.94 -4.38
N ARG A 337 26.88 -14.94 -4.18
CA ARG A 337 27.18 -13.73 -3.41
C ARG A 337 26.07 -13.54 -2.38
N MET A 338 26.44 -13.40 -1.12
CA MET A 338 25.52 -13.27 0.01
C MET A 338 25.81 -12.01 0.80
N GLY A 339 24.76 -11.33 1.25
CA GLY A 339 24.82 -10.25 2.22
C GLY A 339 24.51 -10.71 3.64
N LEU A 340 25.08 -10.00 4.62
CA LEU A 340 24.65 -10.00 6.01
C LEU A 340 24.81 -8.58 6.55
N GLY A 341 23.74 -7.81 6.62
CA GLY A 341 23.78 -6.39 6.97
C GLY A 341 24.64 -5.60 6.00
N GLN A 342 25.79 -5.13 6.49
CA GLN A 342 26.77 -4.41 5.69
C GLN A 342 27.83 -5.30 5.03
N PHE A 343 27.87 -6.60 5.32
CA PHE A 343 28.92 -7.51 4.86
C PHE A 343 28.52 -8.24 3.59
N VAL A 344 29.49 -8.52 2.71
CA VAL A 344 29.31 -9.38 1.54
C VAL A 344 30.40 -10.43 1.49
N GLY A 345 30.00 -11.70 1.37
CA GLY A 345 30.89 -12.79 0.99
C GLY A 345 30.55 -13.35 -0.38
N GLU A 346 31.51 -14.02 -0.99
CA GLU A 346 31.33 -14.70 -2.27
C GLU A 346 32.07 -16.04 -2.31
N ALA A 347 31.57 -16.96 -3.11
CA ALA A 347 32.22 -18.22 -3.41
C ALA A 347 31.88 -18.67 -4.84
N VAL A 348 32.80 -19.41 -5.47
CA VAL A 348 32.56 -20.09 -6.73
C VAL A 348 32.44 -21.59 -6.45
N PHE A 349 31.46 -22.23 -7.08
CA PHE A 349 31.20 -23.66 -6.92
C PHE A 349 30.70 -24.28 -8.23
N THR A 350 30.73 -25.60 -8.32
CA THR A 350 30.25 -26.34 -9.49
C THR A 350 28.90 -26.97 -9.19
N VAL A 351 27.91 -26.66 -10.02
CA VAL A 351 26.64 -27.38 -10.06
C VAL A 351 26.83 -28.63 -10.91
N LYS A 352 26.43 -29.78 -10.35
CA LYS A 352 26.51 -31.10 -10.96
C LYS A 352 25.15 -31.58 -11.43
#